data_AF-A0A941X4M6-F1
#
_entry.id   AF-A0A941X4M6-F1
#
_cell.length_a   1.000
_cell.length_b   1.000
_cell.length_c   1.000
_cell.angle_alpha   90.00
_cell.angle_beta   90.00
_cell.angle_gamma   90.00
#
_symmetry.space_group_name_H-M   'P 1'
#
loop_
_entity.id
_entity.type
_entity.pdbx_description
1 polymer ?
#
loop_
_entity_poly.entity_id
_entity_poly.type
_entity_poly.pdbx_seq_one_letter_code
_entity_poly.pdbx_strand_id
1 'polypeptide(L)' 'MTITKKGKTYKVTEYVNKWNVKLLDSIIDINFELSKKDFLTIDEVVAYIQQEECF' A
#
# COMPACT_ATOMS: atom_id res chain seq x y z
N MET A 1 -3.66 -7.14 4.35
CA MET A 1 -4.90 -6.68 3.71
C MET A 1 -4.69 -6.53 2.22
N THR A 2 -5.74 -6.65 1.40
CA THR A 2 -5.69 -6.40 -0.05
C THR A 2 -6.62 -5.25 -0.41
N ILE A 3 -6.14 -4.34 -1.25
CA ILE A 3 -6.81 -3.12 -1.68
C ILE A 3 -6.86 -3.13 -3.21
N THR A 4 -8.01 -2.83 -3.80
CA THR A 4 -8.12 -2.71 -5.26
C THR A 4 -8.26 -1.25 -5.64
N LYS A 5 -7.46 -0.78 -6.61
CA LYS A 5 -7.53 0.58 -7.14
C LYS A 5 -7.28 0.56 -8.64
N LYS A 6 -8.18 1.18 -9.42
CA LYS A 6 -8.08 1.26 -10.90
C LYS A 6 -7.79 -0.11 -11.55
N GLY A 7 -8.35 -1.20 -11.01
CA GLY A 7 -8.14 -2.56 -11.50
C GLY A 7 -6.82 -3.23 -11.08
N LYS A 8 -5.98 -2.55 -10.30
CA LYS A 8 -4.75 -3.09 -9.69
C LYS A 8 -5.00 -3.53 -8.26
N THR A 9 -4.40 -4.65 -7.86
CA THR A 9 -4.55 -5.22 -6.50
C THR A 9 -3.29 -4.99 -5.68
N TYR A 10 -3.36 -4.19 -4.63
CA TYR A 10 -2.25 -3.95 -3.72
C TYR A 10 -2.42 -4.79 -2.45
N LYS A 11 -1.39 -5.52 -2.06
CA LYS A 11 -1.29 -6.20 -0.77
C LYS A 11 -0.54 -5.32 0.21
N VAL A 12 -1.23 -4.92 1.27
CA VAL A 12 -0.64 -4.23 2.42
C VAL A 12 -0.34 -5.24 3.51
N THR A 13 0.92 -5.30 3.93
CA THR A 13 1.40 -6.14 5.03
C THR A 13 1.87 -5.24 6.16
N GLU A 14 1.34 -5.47 7.35
CA GLU A 14 1.74 -4.76 8.56
C GLU A 14 3.00 -5.39 9.15
N TYR A 15 4.00 -4.57 9.45
CA TYR A 15 5.17 -4.93 10.25
C TYR A 15 5.22 -4.06 11.51
N VAL A 16 6.13 -4.40 12.43
CA VAL A 16 6.27 -3.71 13.73
C VAL A 16 6.48 -2.21 13.55
N ASN A 17 7.31 -1.79 12.57
CA ASN A 17 7.70 -0.39 12.38
C ASN A 17 7.28 0.22 11.04
N LYS A 18 6.63 -0.55 10.17
CA LYS A 18 6.32 -0.12 8.79
C LYS A 18 5.13 -0.87 8.21
N TRP A 19 4.59 -0.34 7.14
CA TRP A 19 3.66 -1.00 6.24
C TRP A 19 4.38 -1.29 4.94
N ASN A 20 4.23 -2.50 4.43
CA ASN A 20 4.75 -2.87 3.12
C ASN A 20 3.57 -2.97 2.15
N VAL A 21 3.66 -2.29 1.02
CA VAL A 21 2.63 -2.27 -0.01
C VAL A 21 3.21 -2.88 -1.28
N LYS A 22 2.66 -4.02 -1.68
CA LYS A 22 3.07 -4.75 -2.88
C LYS A 22 1.95 -4.83 -3.90
N LEU A 23 2.22 -4.51 -5.15
CA LEU A 23 1.31 -4.73 -6.26
C LEU A 23 1.30 -6.23 -6.63
N LEU A 24 0.13 -6.85 -6.53
CA LEU A 24 -0.20 -8.17 -7.05
C LEU A 24 -0.89 -7.94 -8.41
N ASP A 25 -0.55 -8.71 -9.45
CA ASP A 25 -1.04 -8.55 -10.84
C ASP A 25 -0.36 -7.48 -11.72
N SER A 26 0.93 -7.22 -11.51
CA SER A 26 1.73 -6.44 -12.45
C SER A 26 2.97 -7.19 -12.91
N ILE A 27 3.29 -7.06 -14.20
CA ILE A 27 4.56 -7.53 -14.79
C ILE A 27 5.74 -6.81 -14.11
N ILE A 28 5.50 -5.60 -13.63
CA ILE A 28 6.44 -4.80 -12.85
C ILE A 28 6.21 -5.07 -11.37
N ASP A 29 7.23 -5.56 -10.66
CA ASP A 29 7.20 -5.74 -9.21
C ASP A 29 7.30 -4.36 -8.55
N ILE A 30 6.15 -3.79 -8.18
CA ILE A 30 6.06 -2.55 -7.43
C ILE A 30 5.90 -2.91 -5.96
N ASN A 31 6.89 -2.52 -5.17
CA ASN A 31 6.92 -2.72 -3.73
C ASN A 31 7.47 -1.46 -3.07
N PHE A 32 6.73 -0.90 -2.12
CA PHE A 32 7.17 0.26 -1.35
C PHE A 32 6.79 0.13 0.12
N GLU A 33 7.48 0.91 0.93
CA GLU A 33 7.37 0.85 2.38
C GLU A 33 6.90 2.20 2.92
N LEU A 34 5.92 2.16 3.81
CA LEU A 34 5.41 3.33 4.52
C LEU A 34 5.81 3.21 5.98
N SER A 35 6.36 4.28 6.54
CA SER A 35 6.79 4.35 7.93
C SER A 35 5.59 4.45 8.86
N LYS A 36 5.56 3.68 9.96
CA LYS A 36 4.52 3.82 10.99
C LYS A 36 4.61 5.10 11.81
N LYS A 37 5.67 5.90 11.62
CA LYS A 37 5.74 7.26 12.20
C LYS A 37 4.80 8.23 11.49
N ASP A 38 4.54 7.98 10.21
CA ASP A 38 3.78 8.85 9.32
C ASP A 38 2.38 8.27 9.02
N PHE A 39 2.26 6.94 9.07
CA PHE A 39 1.01 6.20 8.87
C PHE A 39 0.76 5.31 10.08
N LEU A 40 0.01 5.81 11.05
CA LEU A 40 -0.24 5.13 12.33
C LEU A 40 -1.22 3.97 12.15
N THR A 41 -2.16 4.11 11.22
CA THR A 41 -3.25 3.16 11.00
C THR A 41 -3.30 2.62 9.57
N ILE A 42 -3.94 1.47 9.40
CA ILE A 42 -4.15 0.88 8.08
C ILE A 42 -5.06 1.75 7.20
N ASP A 43 -6.03 2.46 7.79
CA ASP A 43 -6.94 3.36 7.08
C ASP A 43 -6.20 4.53 6.43
N GLU A 44 -5.19 5.10 7.09
CA GLU A 44 -4.33 6.14 6.51
C GLU A 44 -3.53 5.61 5.31
N VAL A 45 -3.02 4.38 5.40
CA VAL A 45 -2.33 3.72 4.28
C VAL A 45 -3.28 3.49 3.11
N VAL A 46 -4.51 3.02 3.39
CA VAL A 46 -5.53 2.81 2.37
C VAL A 46 -5.90 4.13 1.68
N ALA A 47 -6.15 5.18 2.47
CA ALA A 47 -6.47 6.51 1.96
C ALA A 47 -5.35 7.06 1.07
N TYR A 48 -4.09 6.91 1.50
CA TYR A 48 -2.92 7.32 0.72
C TYR A 48 -2.85 6.58 -0.62
N ILE A 49 -2.98 5.26 -0.61
CA ILE A 49 -2.99 4.46 -1.85
C ILE A 49 -4.14 4.90 -2.75
N GLN A 50 -5.33 5.18 -2.20
CA GLN A 50 -6.50 5.60 -2.97
C GLN A 50 -6.38 7.02 -3.55
N GLN A 51 -5.77 7.96 -2.83
CA GLN A 51 -5.66 9.36 -3.23
C GLN A 51 -4.49 9.64 -4.19
N GLU A 52 -3.32 9.02 -3.99
CA GLU A 52 -2.15 9.33 -4.81
C GLU A 52 -2.33 8.89 -6.26
N GLU A 53 -2.27 9.80 -7.23
CA GLU A 53 -2.41 9.44 -8.65
C GLU A 53 -1.22 8.64 -9.20
N CYS A 54 -0.09 8.65 -8.49
CA CYS A 54 1.17 8.02 -8.89
C CYS A 54 1.17 6.48 -8.90
N PHE A 55 0.10 5.82 -8.41
CA PHE A 55 0.00 4.35 -8.30
C PHE A 55 -1.23 3.76 -9.01
#